data_AF-A0A7J9H7T6-F1
#
_entry.id   AF-A0A7J9H7T6-F1
#
_cell.length_a   1.000
_cell.length_b   1.000
_cell.length_c   1.000
_cell.angle_alpha   90.00
_cell.angle_beta   90.00
_cell.angle_gamma   90.00
#
_symmetry.space_group_name_H-M   'P 1'
#
loop_
_entity.id
_entity.type
_entity.pdbx_description
1 polymer ?
#
loop_
_entity_poly.entity_id
_entity_poly.type
_entity_poly.pdbx_seq_one_letter_code
_entity_poly.pdbx_strand_id
1 'polypeptide(L)'
;MTWKTAVADIPYGGAKGGIGCSPRDLSKSELERLTRVFTQKIHDLIGIHTDVPAPDMGTNAQTMAWILDEYSKFHGHSPAVVTGKPIDLGGSLGREAATGRGVVYATEALLAEYWKAVKGLTFIIQGFGNVGSWVARLIHERGGKVIAVSDVTGAVKNQNGIDIPQLLKHKETTGSLTGFSGGDSLDPSELLVHECDVLVPCALGGVLNRLGFF
;
A
#
# COMPACT_ATOMS: atom_id res chain seq x y z
N MET A 1 16.04 0.44 -1.54
CA MET A 1 15.48 -0.29 -2.70
C MET A 1 16.46 -1.32 -3.26
N THR A 2 17.76 -1.04 -3.29
CA THR A 2 18.82 -1.92 -3.83
C THR A 2 18.76 -3.37 -3.35
N TRP A 3 18.66 -3.60 -2.03
CA TRP A 3 18.58 -4.96 -1.50
C TRP A 3 17.27 -5.67 -1.87
N LYS A 4 16.17 -4.91 -2.00
CA LYS A 4 14.86 -5.48 -2.34
C LYS A 4 14.85 -6.03 -3.76
N THR A 5 15.40 -5.28 -4.72
CA THR A 5 15.46 -5.72 -6.12
C THR A 5 16.43 -6.88 -6.31
N ALA A 6 17.55 -6.89 -5.57
CA ALA A 6 18.46 -8.03 -5.51
C ALA A 6 17.79 -9.30 -4.95
N VAL A 7 17.06 -9.20 -3.82
CA VAL A 7 16.34 -10.35 -3.24
C VAL A 7 15.21 -10.85 -4.14
N ALA A 8 14.50 -9.94 -4.81
CA ALA A 8 13.46 -10.29 -5.78
C ALA A 8 14.01 -10.84 -7.10
N ASP A 9 15.33 -10.86 -7.28
CA ASP A 9 16.04 -11.31 -8.47
C ASP A 9 15.53 -10.66 -9.77
N ILE A 10 15.40 -9.33 -9.74
CA ILE A 10 15.03 -8.52 -10.90
C ILE A 10 16.18 -7.58 -11.29
N PRO A 11 16.37 -7.27 -12.59
CA PRO A 11 17.54 -6.55 -13.09
C PRO A 11 17.46 -5.04 -12.86
N TYR A 12 17.36 -4.62 -11.59
CA TYR A 12 17.29 -3.22 -11.17
C TYR A 12 18.20 -2.92 -9.98
N GLY A 13 18.76 -1.72 -9.99
CA GLY A 13 19.38 -1.10 -8.83
C GLY A 13 18.34 -0.60 -7.81
N GLY A 14 18.65 0.47 -7.08
CA GLY A 14 17.72 1.04 -6.12
C GLY A 14 17.79 2.55 -6.01
N ALA A 15 16.64 3.20 -6.18
CA ALA A 15 16.44 4.63 -5.97
C ALA A 15 15.18 4.91 -5.11
N LYS A 16 15.05 6.15 -4.63
CA LYS A 16 13.85 6.65 -3.97
C LYS A 16 13.81 8.17 -4.11
N GLY A 17 12.61 8.72 -4.29
CA GLY A 17 12.36 10.16 -4.26
C GLY A 17 11.12 10.47 -3.43
N GLY A 18 10.92 11.74 -3.11
CA GLY A 18 9.75 12.21 -2.36
C GLY A 18 9.70 13.73 -2.25
N ILE A 19 8.53 14.24 -1.88
CA ILE A 19 8.29 15.65 -1.59
C ILE A 19 7.66 15.72 -0.20
N GLY A 20 8.27 16.48 0.71
CA GLY A 20 7.71 16.72 2.04
C GLY A 20 6.48 17.63 1.95
N CYS A 21 5.31 17.04 1.77
CA CYS A 21 4.03 17.73 1.76
C CYS A 21 2.94 16.85 2.37
N SER A 22 1.80 17.45 2.69
CA SER A 22 0.58 16.73 3.06
C SER A 22 -0.37 16.77 1.86
N PRO A 23 -0.51 15.67 1.10
CA PRO A 23 -1.35 15.68 -0.11
C PRO A 23 -2.82 15.97 0.16
N ARG A 24 -3.28 15.78 1.40
CA ARG A 24 -4.67 16.03 1.83
C ARG A 24 -5.00 17.51 1.93
N ASP A 25 -3.98 18.33 2.15
CA ASP A 25 -4.12 19.78 2.30
C ASP A 25 -4.02 20.49 0.94
N LEU A 26 -3.82 19.72 -0.15
CA LEU A 26 -3.66 20.22 -1.50
C LEU A 26 -4.86 19.80 -2.36
N SER A 27 -5.37 20.74 -3.15
CA SER A 27 -6.33 20.45 -4.20
C SER A 27 -5.70 19.57 -5.29
N LYS A 28 -6.55 18.89 -6.07
CA LYS A 28 -6.10 18.08 -7.22
C LYS A 28 -5.22 18.90 -8.20
N SER A 29 -5.58 20.15 -8.43
CA SER A 29 -4.83 21.06 -9.32
C SER A 29 -3.47 21.45 -8.73
N GLU A 30 -3.37 21.61 -7.41
CA GLU A 30 -2.09 21.85 -6.73
C GLU A 30 -1.19 20.62 -6.77
N LEU A 31 -1.75 19.43 -6.54
CA LEU A 31 -1.02 18.16 -6.63
C LEU A 31 -0.49 17.92 -8.05
N GLU A 32 -1.29 18.22 -9.08
CA GLU A 32 -0.85 18.12 -10.47
C GLU A 32 0.33 19.06 -10.74
N ARG A 33 0.20 20.35 -10.40
CA ARG A 33 1.28 21.33 -10.57
C ARG A 33 2.54 20.92 -9.82
N LEU A 34 2.40 20.46 -8.58
CA LEU A 34 3.51 19.99 -7.75
C LEU A 34 4.23 18.81 -8.41
N THR A 35 3.46 17.82 -8.89
CA THR A 35 4.00 16.62 -9.56
C THR A 35 4.74 16.99 -10.84
N ARG A 36 4.18 17.90 -11.65
CA ARG A 36 4.79 18.35 -12.89
C ARG A 36 6.07 19.13 -12.64
N VAL A 37 6.07 20.09 -11.72
CA VAL A 37 7.27 20.85 -11.35
C VAL A 37 8.35 19.92 -10.80
N PHE A 38 7.99 18.95 -9.97
CA PHE A 38 8.96 17.95 -9.50
C PHE A 38 9.58 17.18 -10.66
N THR A 39 8.76 16.69 -11.59
CA THR A 39 9.24 15.98 -12.79
C THR A 39 10.17 16.85 -13.62
N GLN A 40 9.83 18.14 -13.81
CA GLN A 40 10.69 19.11 -14.49
C GLN A 40 12.07 19.29 -13.82
N LYS A 41 12.17 19.07 -12.50
CA LYS A 41 13.44 19.19 -11.77
C LYS A 41 14.28 17.92 -11.77
N ILE A 42 13.71 16.78 -12.13
CA ILE A 42 14.41 15.49 -12.09
C ILE A 42 14.44 14.75 -13.44
N HIS A 43 13.88 15.32 -14.51
CA HIS A 43 13.76 14.63 -15.80
C HIS A 43 15.11 14.23 -16.42
N ASP A 44 16.21 14.87 -16.02
CA ASP A 44 17.57 14.51 -16.46
C ASP A 44 18.22 13.41 -15.62
N LEU A 45 17.60 13.05 -14.49
CA LEU A 45 18.06 11.99 -13.59
C LEU A 45 17.32 10.67 -13.81
N ILE A 46 16.10 10.74 -14.34
CA ILE A 46 15.24 9.58 -14.62
C ILE A 46 15.25 9.23 -16.10
N GLY A 47 14.88 7.99 -16.42
CA GLY A 47 14.88 7.48 -17.78
C GLY A 47 14.65 5.97 -17.83
N ILE A 48 14.22 5.46 -18.99
CA ILE A 48 13.81 4.06 -19.18
C ILE A 48 14.90 3.06 -18.72
N HIS A 49 16.17 3.41 -18.89
CA HIS A 49 17.32 2.58 -18.54
C HIS A 49 18.20 3.18 -17.43
N THR A 50 17.71 4.21 -16.72
CA THR A 50 18.48 4.96 -15.72
C THR A 50 17.82 4.87 -14.35
N ASP A 51 16.65 5.50 -14.20
CA ASP A 51 15.84 5.46 -12.98
C ASP A 51 14.37 5.56 -13.36
N VAL A 52 13.55 4.65 -12.81
CA VAL A 52 12.15 4.44 -13.19
C VAL A 52 11.27 4.63 -11.94
N PRO A 53 10.68 5.82 -11.73
CA PRO A 53 9.81 6.08 -10.61
C PRO A 53 8.57 5.16 -10.55
N ALA A 54 8.02 5.03 -9.34
CA ALA A 54 6.83 4.25 -9.05
C ALA A 54 6.05 4.90 -7.89
N PRO A 55 4.75 4.55 -7.69
CA PRO A 55 3.99 5.02 -6.55
C PRO A 55 4.59 4.58 -5.21
N ASP A 56 4.44 5.45 -4.22
CA ASP A 56 4.63 5.19 -2.79
C ASP A 56 3.58 5.96 -1.96
N MET A 57 3.74 6.03 -0.64
CA MET A 57 2.81 6.71 0.26
C MET A 57 2.49 8.13 -0.21
N GLY A 58 1.19 8.45 -0.33
CA GLY A 58 0.73 9.76 -0.79
C GLY A 58 0.67 9.95 -2.30
N THR A 59 1.07 8.95 -3.10
CA THR A 59 1.01 8.98 -4.57
C THR A 59 0.28 7.75 -5.11
N ASN A 60 -0.17 7.81 -6.37
CA ASN A 60 -0.94 6.72 -6.99
C ASN A 60 -0.80 6.73 -8.52
N ALA A 61 -1.65 5.97 -9.20
CA ALA A 61 -1.67 5.88 -10.66
C ALA A 61 -1.90 7.23 -11.34
N GLN A 62 -2.73 8.12 -10.76
CA GLN A 62 -2.92 9.47 -11.29
C GLN A 62 -1.63 10.29 -11.22
N THR A 63 -0.87 10.18 -10.12
CA THR A 63 0.44 10.84 -10.00
C THR A 63 1.39 10.34 -11.09
N MET A 64 1.44 9.03 -11.34
CA MET A 64 2.30 8.45 -12.38
C MET A 64 1.88 8.86 -13.79
N ALA A 65 0.58 9.06 -14.03
CA ALA A 65 0.09 9.61 -15.29
C ALA A 65 0.63 11.02 -15.55
N TRP A 66 0.65 11.89 -14.52
CA TRP A 66 1.22 13.23 -14.65
C TRP A 66 2.73 13.21 -14.86
N ILE A 67 3.47 12.30 -14.20
CA ILE A 67 4.92 12.16 -14.44
C ILE A 67 5.19 11.69 -15.86
N LEU A 68 4.45 10.68 -16.35
CA LEU A 68 4.57 10.20 -17.74
C LEU A 68 4.35 11.35 -18.73
N ASP A 69 3.23 12.08 -18.57
CA ASP A 69 2.86 13.17 -19.46
C ASP A 69 3.90 14.29 -19.45
N GLU A 70 4.35 14.71 -18.26
CA GLU A 70 5.32 15.79 -18.14
C GLU A 70 6.70 15.40 -18.67
N TYR A 71 7.21 14.20 -18.35
CA TYR A 71 8.49 13.69 -18.87
C TYR A 71 8.46 13.58 -20.40
N SER A 72 7.32 13.15 -20.97
CA SER A 72 7.18 12.97 -22.41
C SER A 72 7.31 14.27 -23.21
N LYS A 73 7.11 15.44 -22.59
CA LYS A 73 7.33 16.75 -23.22
C LYS A 73 8.80 17.05 -23.49
N PHE A 74 9.69 16.50 -22.66
CA PHE A 74 11.14 16.72 -22.77
C PHE A 74 11.82 15.66 -23.65
N HIS A 75 11.36 14.40 -23.58
CA HIS A 75 12.07 13.25 -24.14
C HIS A 75 11.24 12.43 -25.15
N GLY A 76 10.05 12.91 -25.53
CA GLY A 76 9.11 12.16 -26.37
C GLY A 76 8.36 11.07 -25.59
N HIS A 77 7.35 10.47 -26.22
CA HIS A 77 6.46 9.51 -25.56
C HIS A 77 7.23 8.29 -25.01
N SER A 78 7.31 8.19 -23.68
CA SER A 78 8.19 7.25 -22.98
C SER A 78 7.42 6.45 -21.90
N PRO A 79 6.51 5.53 -22.27
CA PRO A 79 5.62 4.86 -21.32
C PRO A 79 6.38 4.05 -20.25
N ALA A 80 7.58 3.56 -20.54
CA ALA A 80 8.39 2.80 -19.59
C ALA A 80 9.13 3.66 -18.54
N VAL A 81 9.07 4.99 -18.62
CA VAL A 81 9.79 5.89 -17.69
C VAL A 81 9.25 5.83 -16.26
N VAL A 82 7.98 5.44 -16.07
CA VAL A 82 7.36 5.23 -14.75
C VAL A 82 6.49 3.98 -14.73
N THR A 83 6.42 3.31 -13.59
CA THR A 83 5.52 2.16 -13.36
C THR A 83 4.32 2.55 -12.50
N GLY A 84 3.33 1.65 -12.35
CA GLY A 84 2.14 1.92 -11.54
C GLY A 84 1.16 2.92 -12.16
N LYS A 85 1.22 3.10 -13.48
CA LYS A 85 0.31 3.92 -14.28
C LYS A 85 -1.11 3.30 -14.37
N PRO A 86 -2.12 4.09 -14.76
CA PRO A 86 -3.42 3.56 -15.17
C PRO A 86 -3.28 2.57 -16.33
N ILE A 87 -4.20 1.61 -16.42
CA ILE A 87 -4.21 0.62 -17.51
C ILE A 87 -4.29 1.31 -18.87
N ASP A 88 -5.11 2.34 -18.98
CA ASP A 88 -5.31 3.16 -20.19
C ASP A 88 -4.02 3.82 -20.70
N LEU A 89 -2.99 3.95 -19.85
CA LEU A 89 -1.70 4.56 -20.17
C LEU A 89 -0.54 3.56 -20.14
N GLY A 90 -0.82 2.28 -20.41
CA GLY A 90 0.21 1.22 -20.40
C GLY A 90 0.58 0.74 -19.00
N GLY A 91 -0.36 0.81 -18.05
CA GLY A 91 -0.27 0.14 -16.76
C GLY A 91 -0.40 -1.38 -16.91
N SER A 92 0.18 -2.11 -15.95
CA SER A 92 0.08 -3.58 -15.92
C SER A 92 -1.11 -4.04 -15.07
N LEU A 93 -1.86 -5.02 -15.56
CA LEU A 93 -2.95 -5.65 -14.81
C LEU A 93 -2.40 -6.30 -13.52
N GLY A 94 -3.17 -6.21 -12.44
CA GLY A 94 -2.79 -6.77 -11.15
C GLY A 94 -1.74 -5.95 -10.38
N ARG A 95 -1.17 -4.88 -10.96
CA ARG A 95 -0.14 -4.04 -10.30
C ARG A 95 -0.62 -3.40 -8.99
N GLU A 96 -1.89 -3.01 -8.94
CA GLU A 96 -2.51 -2.43 -7.74
C GLU A 96 -2.53 -3.43 -6.57
N ALA A 97 -2.90 -4.68 -6.86
CA ALA A 97 -2.96 -5.77 -5.90
C ALA A 97 -1.59 -6.39 -5.57
N ALA A 98 -0.55 -6.13 -6.37
CA ALA A 98 0.70 -6.89 -6.36
C ALA A 98 1.37 -6.94 -4.99
N THR A 99 1.48 -5.79 -4.30
CA THR A 99 2.15 -5.75 -2.98
C THR A 99 1.37 -6.53 -1.93
N GLY A 100 0.04 -6.32 -1.84
CA GLY A 100 -0.78 -7.06 -0.88
C GLY A 100 -0.81 -8.57 -1.18
N ARG A 101 -0.84 -8.94 -2.46
CA ARG A 101 -0.73 -10.33 -2.92
C ARG A 101 0.61 -10.96 -2.54
N GLY A 102 1.71 -10.23 -2.71
CA GLY A 102 3.05 -10.67 -2.33
C GLY A 102 3.17 -10.90 -0.82
N VAL A 103 2.58 -10.03 0.01
CA VAL A 103 2.49 -10.24 1.46
C VAL A 103 1.77 -11.55 1.78
N VAL A 104 0.61 -11.80 1.16
CA VAL A 104 -0.13 -13.04 1.38
C VAL A 104 0.66 -14.27 0.91
N TYR A 105 1.33 -14.21 -0.24
CA TYR A 105 2.17 -15.32 -0.70
C TYR A 105 3.36 -15.60 0.24
N ALA A 106 4.03 -14.56 0.74
CA ALA A 106 5.09 -14.72 1.72
C ALA A 106 4.57 -15.32 3.04
N THR A 107 3.40 -14.88 3.50
CA THR A 107 2.72 -15.44 4.67
C THR A 107 2.35 -16.91 4.46
N GLU A 108 1.77 -17.28 3.32
CA GLU A 108 1.44 -18.67 2.99
C GLU A 108 2.68 -19.56 2.97
N ALA A 109 3.76 -19.09 2.34
CA ALA A 109 5.03 -19.80 2.29
C ALA A 109 5.61 -20.01 3.71
N LEU A 110 5.61 -18.97 4.55
CA LEU A 110 6.09 -19.09 5.93
C LEU A 110 5.23 -20.05 6.76
N LEU A 111 3.91 -19.98 6.67
CA LEU A 111 3.01 -20.85 7.41
C LEU A 111 3.18 -22.32 7.01
N ALA A 112 3.45 -22.60 5.74
CA ALA A 112 3.69 -23.94 5.23
C ALA A 112 4.89 -24.63 5.90
N GLU A 113 5.97 -23.88 6.20
CA GLU A 113 7.14 -24.40 6.95
C GLU A 113 6.78 -24.90 8.35
N TYR A 114 5.66 -24.41 8.91
CA TYR A 114 5.13 -24.82 10.22
C TYR A 114 3.88 -25.69 10.11
N TRP A 115 3.58 -26.25 8.93
CA TRP A 115 2.39 -27.09 8.67
C TRP A 115 1.07 -26.37 9.00
N LYS A 116 1.05 -25.05 8.87
CA LYS A 116 -0.13 -24.19 9.04
C LYS A 116 -0.61 -23.66 7.69
N ALA A 117 -1.87 -23.23 7.65
CA ALA A 117 -2.46 -22.54 6.51
C ALA A 117 -3.13 -21.24 6.97
N VAL A 118 -3.38 -20.30 6.05
CA VAL A 118 -4.09 -19.05 6.35
C VAL A 118 -5.48 -19.32 6.94
N LYS A 119 -6.16 -20.36 6.43
CA LYS A 119 -7.51 -20.72 6.85
C LYS A 119 -7.56 -21.01 8.35
N GLY A 120 -8.45 -20.31 9.05
CA GLY A 120 -8.69 -20.50 10.48
C GLY A 120 -7.78 -19.72 11.42
N LEU A 121 -6.68 -19.13 10.92
CA LEU A 121 -5.83 -18.24 11.70
C LEU A 121 -6.43 -16.84 11.82
N THR A 122 -6.02 -16.15 12.88
CA THR A 122 -6.41 -14.76 13.18
C THR A 122 -5.34 -13.78 12.71
N PHE A 123 -5.78 -12.68 12.11
CA PHE A 123 -4.93 -11.67 11.50
C PHE A 123 -5.28 -10.28 11.99
N ILE A 124 -4.23 -9.48 12.22
CA ILE A 124 -4.34 -8.05 12.51
C ILE A 124 -3.57 -7.26 11.46
N ILE A 125 -4.17 -6.18 10.95
CA ILE A 125 -3.60 -5.38 9.87
C ILE A 125 -3.54 -3.91 10.30
N GLN A 126 -2.33 -3.37 10.43
CA GLN A 126 -2.14 -1.93 10.65
C GLN A 126 -2.01 -1.22 9.31
N GLY A 127 -2.89 -0.26 9.04
CA GLY A 127 -2.93 0.49 7.79
C GLY A 127 -3.87 -0.15 6.77
N PHE A 128 -4.94 0.57 6.42
CA PHE A 128 -5.94 0.13 5.44
C PHE A 128 -5.90 0.96 4.14
N GLY A 129 -4.69 1.31 3.70
CA GLY A 129 -4.43 1.85 2.35
C GLY A 129 -4.33 0.75 1.30
N ASN A 130 -3.71 1.03 0.14
CA ASN A 130 -3.59 0.06 -0.96
C ASN A 130 -3.04 -1.30 -0.51
N VAL A 131 -1.94 -1.34 0.26
CA VAL A 131 -1.35 -2.63 0.67
C VAL A 131 -2.28 -3.39 1.62
N GLY A 132 -2.66 -2.77 2.74
CA GLY A 132 -3.43 -3.47 3.78
C GLY A 132 -4.84 -3.86 3.36
N SER A 133 -5.51 -3.07 2.51
CA SER A 133 -6.83 -3.41 1.99
C SER A 133 -6.78 -4.67 1.10
N TRP A 134 -5.77 -4.77 0.22
CA TRP A 134 -5.54 -5.95 -0.61
C TRP A 134 -5.12 -7.17 0.22
N VAL A 135 -4.29 -6.99 1.26
CA VAL A 135 -3.95 -8.06 2.21
C VAL A 135 -5.21 -8.59 2.89
N ALA A 136 -6.02 -7.70 3.48
CA ALA A 136 -7.24 -8.08 4.19
C ALA A 136 -8.19 -8.87 3.29
N ARG A 137 -8.38 -8.39 2.06
CA ARG A 137 -9.26 -9.02 1.07
C ARG A 137 -8.78 -10.43 0.72
N LEU A 138 -7.50 -10.57 0.38
CA LEU A 138 -6.91 -11.84 -0.05
C LEU A 138 -6.79 -12.87 1.08
N ILE A 139 -6.59 -12.42 2.32
CA ILE A 139 -6.64 -13.27 3.53
C ILE A 139 -8.07 -13.76 3.78
N HIS A 140 -9.05 -12.86 3.71
CA HIS A 140 -10.46 -13.19 3.87
C HIS A 140 -10.93 -14.20 2.82
N GLU A 141 -10.58 -14.00 1.54
CA GLU A 141 -10.87 -14.94 0.43
C GLU A 141 -10.28 -16.35 0.68
N ARG A 142 -9.20 -16.46 1.46
CA ARG A 142 -8.56 -17.73 1.84
C ARG A 142 -9.08 -18.33 3.15
N GLY A 143 -10.07 -17.71 3.77
CA GLY A 143 -10.67 -18.16 5.03
C GLY A 143 -9.86 -17.82 6.28
N GLY A 144 -8.91 -16.87 6.19
CA GLY A 144 -8.28 -16.27 7.36
C GLY A 144 -9.24 -15.27 8.03
N LYS A 145 -9.18 -15.16 9.36
CA LYS A 145 -10.02 -14.26 10.14
C LYS A 145 -9.29 -12.96 10.41
N VAL A 146 -9.62 -11.89 9.68
CA VAL A 146 -9.11 -10.55 10.02
C VAL A 146 -9.92 -10.03 11.20
N ILE A 147 -9.30 -9.97 12.38
CA ILE A 147 -9.99 -9.65 13.64
C ILE A 147 -9.81 -8.20 14.08
N ALA A 148 -8.79 -7.50 13.57
CA ALA A 148 -8.63 -6.07 13.78
C ALA A 148 -7.91 -5.38 12.61
N VAL A 149 -8.34 -4.16 12.30
CA VAL A 149 -7.77 -3.31 11.25
C VAL A 149 -7.67 -1.87 11.76
N SER A 150 -6.59 -1.18 11.44
CA SER A 150 -6.50 0.28 11.66
C SER A 150 -6.13 1.06 10.42
N ASP A 151 -6.43 2.36 10.44
CA ASP A 151 -5.80 3.36 9.62
C ASP A 151 -5.71 4.70 10.38
N VAL A 152 -5.40 5.78 9.67
CA VAL A 152 -5.26 7.11 10.28
C VAL A 152 -6.57 7.70 10.82
N THR A 153 -7.73 7.08 10.56
CA THR A 153 -9.04 7.54 11.02
C THR A 153 -9.52 6.81 12.28
N GLY A 154 -8.97 5.63 12.57
CA GLY A 154 -9.33 4.84 13.74
C GLY A 154 -8.96 3.36 13.56
N ALA A 155 -9.39 2.53 14.51
CA ALA A 155 -9.25 1.09 14.46
C ALA A 155 -10.58 0.40 14.76
N VAL A 156 -10.80 -0.74 14.11
CA VAL A 156 -12.01 -1.58 14.22
C VAL A 156 -11.58 -2.98 14.59
N LYS A 157 -12.32 -3.63 15.50
CA LYS A 157 -12.12 -5.03 15.87
C LYS A 157 -13.41 -5.84 15.80
N ASN A 158 -13.29 -7.12 15.50
CA ASN A 158 -14.34 -8.11 15.66
C ASN A 158 -13.69 -9.49 15.86
N GLN A 159 -13.81 -10.06 17.06
CA GLN A 159 -13.21 -11.36 17.39
C GLN A 159 -13.73 -12.51 16.52
N ASN A 160 -14.95 -12.39 15.99
CA ASN A 160 -15.52 -13.38 15.07
C ASN A 160 -15.01 -13.23 13.62
N GLY A 161 -14.24 -12.18 13.35
CA GLY A 161 -13.78 -11.79 12.02
C GLY A 161 -14.59 -10.64 11.45
N ILE A 162 -13.89 -9.66 10.88
CA ILE A 162 -14.47 -8.52 10.18
C ILE A 162 -14.91 -8.96 8.78
N ASP A 163 -16.11 -8.56 8.36
CA ASP A 163 -16.56 -8.67 6.97
C ASP A 163 -15.77 -7.66 6.11
N ILE A 164 -14.71 -8.15 5.46
CA ILE A 164 -13.80 -7.31 4.67
C ILE A 164 -14.49 -6.66 3.46
N PRO A 165 -15.33 -7.36 2.67
CA PRO A 165 -16.14 -6.71 1.63
C PRO A 165 -16.96 -5.52 2.15
N GLN A 166 -17.63 -5.66 3.30
CA GLN A 166 -18.39 -4.56 3.89
C GLN A 166 -17.50 -3.43 4.40
N LEU A 167 -16.36 -3.75 5.02
CA LEU A 167 -15.41 -2.73 5.50
C LEU A 167 -14.82 -1.92 4.35
N LEU A 168 -14.47 -2.56 3.23
CA LEU A 168 -14.00 -1.89 2.02
C LEU A 168 -15.05 -0.90 1.49
N LYS A 169 -16.31 -1.34 1.38
CA LYS A 169 -17.42 -0.49 0.92
C LYS A 169 -17.66 0.70 1.87
N HIS A 170 -17.58 0.46 3.18
CA HIS A 170 -17.67 1.51 4.19
C HIS A 170 -16.56 2.54 4.03
N LYS A 171 -15.31 2.08 3.88
CA LYS A 171 -14.16 2.95 3.69
C LYS A 171 -14.23 3.76 2.41
N GLU A 172 -14.70 3.15 1.32
CA GLU A 172 -14.90 3.82 0.03
C GLU A 172 -15.99 4.92 0.13
N THR A 173 -17.08 4.64 0.85
CA THR A 173 -18.21 5.58 0.98
C THR A 173 -17.91 6.74 1.94
N THR A 174 -17.27 6.46 3.07
CA THR A 174 -17.11 7.44 4.16
C THR A 174 -15.72 8.05 4.22
N GLY A 175 -14.73 7.44 3.56
CA GLY A 175 -13.33 7.81 3.72
C GLY A 175 -12.74 7.47 5.10
N SER A 176 -13.46 6.74 5.96
CA SER A 176 -13.08 6.44 7.36
C SER A 176 -13.34 4.98 7.72
N LEU A 177 -12.64 4.45 8.72
CA LEU A 177 -13.00 3.18 9.38
C LEU A 177 -13.98 3.41 10.54
N THR A 178 -13.97 4.60 11.13
CA THR A 178 -14.85 4.97 12.24
C THR A 178 -16.32 4.87 11.82
N GLY A 179 -17.15 4.36 12.73
CA GLY A 179 -18.58 4.17 12.48
C GLY A 179 -18.95 2.95 11.64
N PHE A 180 -18.00 2.06 11.34
CA PHE A 180 -18.31 0.77 10.74
C PHE A 180 -19.13 -0.09 11.72
N SER A 181 -20.31 -0.54 11.30
CA SER A 181 -21.24 -1.30 12.18
C SER A 181 -20.89 -2.78 12.34
N GLY A 182 -20.00 -3.33 11.51
CA GLY A 182 -19.61 -4.74 11.55
C GLY A 182 -18.49 -5.07 12.55
N GLY A 183 -18.17 -4.15 13.46
CA GLY A 183 -17.17 -4.33 14.51
C GLY A 183 -17.20 -3.20 15.53
N ASP A 184 -16.47 -3.39 16.62
CA ASP A 184 -16.31 -2.40 17.68
C ASP A 184 -15.12 -1.49 17.40
N SER A 185 -15.17 -0.25 17.91
CA SER A 185 -13.99 0.60 17.92
C SER A 185 -12.90 -0.02 18.80
N LEU A 186 -11.66 0.09 18.36
CA LEU A 186 -10.46 -0.25 19.11
C LEU A 186 -9.60 1.01 19.27
N ASP A 187 -8.90 1.16 20.39
CA ASP A 187 -7.86 2.16 20.51
C ASP A 187 -6.72 1.80 19.54
N PRO A 188 -6.34 2.69 18.59
CA PRO A 188 -5.26 2.38 17.64
C PRO A 188 -3.94 1.96 18.30
N SER A 189 -3.65 2.44 19.52
CA SER A 189 -2.45 2.08 20.28
C SER A 189 -2.47 0.63 20.79
N GLU A 190 -3.64 0.03 20.96
CA GLU A 190 -3.81 -1.35 21.39
C GLU A 190 -3.73 -2.35 20.21
N LEU A 191 -3.83 -1.88 18.96
CA LEU A 191 -3.93 -2.76 17.79
C LEU A 191 -2.75 -3.72 17.67
N LEU A 192 -1.51 -3.22 17.79
CA LEU A 192 -0.31 -4.01 17.51
C LEU A 192 0.02 -5.02 18.63
N VAL A 193 -0.58 -4.87 19.81
CA VAL A 193 -0.45 -5.81 20.95
C VAL A 193 -1.64 -6.73 21.10
N HIS A 194 -2.68 -6.52 20.29
CA HIS A 194 -3.88 -7.34 20.38
C HIS A 194 -3.56 -8.77 19.92
N GLU A 195 -4.05 -9.75 20.69
CA GLU A 195 -3.71 -11.15 20.50
C GLU A 195 -4.18 -11.65 19.12
N CYS A 196 -3.25 -12.22 18.36
CA CYS A 196 -3.50 -12.82 17.06
C CYS A 196 -2.41 -13.81 16.68
N ASP A 197 -2.67 -14.63 15.66
CA ASP A 197 -1.67 -15.54 15.09
C ASP A 197 -0.66 -14.82 14.20
N VAL A 198 -1.12 -13.81 13.43
CA VAL A 198 -0.30 -13.09 12.45
C VAL A 198 -0.61 -11.59 12.46
N LEU A 199 0.41 -10.79 12.77
CA LEU A 199 0.38 -9.33 12.68
C LEU A 199 0.99 -8.85 11.35
N VAL A 200 0.29 -7.96 10.64
CA VAL A 200 0.72 -7.40 9.35
C VAL A 200 0.78 -5.86 9.39
N PRO A 201 1.95 -5.27 9.73
CA PRO A 201 2.13 -3.82 9.70
C PRO A 201 2.31 -3.32 8.26
N CYS A 202 1.33 -2.57 7.75
CA CYS A 202 1.26 -2.05 6.38
C CYS A 202 1.15 -0.51 6.31
N ALA A 203 1.53 0.19 7.39
CA ALA A 203 1.45 1.65 7.49
C ALA A 203 2.85 2.30 7.47
N LEU A 204 3.34 2.76 8.62
CA LEU A 204 4.63 3.43 8.78
C LEU A 204 5.71 2.47 9.27
N GLY A 205 6.97 2.85 9.06
CA GLY A 205 8.12 2.12 9.63
C GLY A 205 8.35 2.46 11.10
N GLY A 206 9.05 1.59 11.82
CA GLY A 206 9.46 1.85 13.22
C GLY A 206 8.36 1.68 14.27
N VAL A 207 7.16 1.24 13.88
CA VAL A 207 6.00 1.02 14.76
C VAL A 207 6.19 -0.13 15.75
N LEU A 208 7.07 -1.10 15.44
CA LEU A 208 7.55 -2.14 16.35
C LEU A 208 8.94 -1.75 16.83
N ASN A 209 9.05 -1.28 18.08
CA ASN A 209 10.32 -0.79 18.62
C ASN A 209 10.48 -1.10 20.10
N ARG A 210 11.65 -0.74 20.66
CA ARG A 210 12.01 -1.03 22.07
C ARG A 210 11.13 -0.30 23.09
N LEU A 211 10.52 0.82 22.72
CA LEU A 211 9.66 1.61 23.61
C LEU A 211 8.21 1.11 23.59
N GLY A 212 7.87 0.16 22.72
CA GLY A 212 6.53 -0.38 22.55
C GLY A 212 6.00 -0.18 21.14
N PHE A 213 4.68 -0.02 21.06
CA PHE A 213 3.90 -0.02 19.82
C PHE A 213 3.27 1.37 19.63
N PHE A 214 3.52 2.03 18.49
CA PHE A 214 2.96 3.36 18.15
C PHE A 214 2.19 3.33 16.83
#